data_AF-A0A966WIN1-F1
#
_entry.id   AF-A0A966WIN1-F1
#
_cell.length_a   1.000
_cell.length_b   1.000
_cell.length_c   1.000
_cell.angle_alpha   90.00
_cell.angle_beta   90.00
_cell.angle_gamma   90.00
#
_symmetry.space_group_name_H-M   'P 1'
#
loop_
_entity.id
_entity.type
_entity.pdbx_description
1 polymer ?
#
loop_
_entity_poly.entity_id
_entity_poly.type
_entity_poly.pdbx_seq_one_letter_code
_entity_poly.pdbx_strand_id
1 'polypeptide(L)'
;PDPLFRYSVYLELFRYAQSELYRLDSTRALAVYKTIPSPIKADLQVIRNFYKAYRTPVERIIMKGYDYFLQANDQPQGTRSYHQVVGWVIVYTRKQGIKAL
;
A
#
# COMPACT_ATOMS: atom_id res chain seq x y z
N PRO A 1 -9.12 -16.70 11.08
CA PRO A 1 -9.46 -15.30 10.72
C PRO A 1 -10.55 -15.32 9.67
N ASP A 2 -11.44 -14.33 9.68
CA ASP A 2 -12.50 -14.18 8.69
C ASP A 2 -11.92 -14.12 7.24
N PRO A 3 -12.52 -14.82 6.25
CA PRO A 3 -12.01 -14.83 4.88
C PRO A 3 -11.99 -13.46 4.20
N LEU A 4 -12.98 -12.59 4.46
CA LEU A 4 -13.03 -11.25 3.89
C LEU A 4 -11.97 -10.35 4.53
N PHE A 5 -11.75 -10.51 5.83
CA PHE A 5 -10.64 -9.83 6.52
C PHE A 5 -9.27 -10.26 5.96
N ARG A 6 -9.05 -11.55 5.70
CA ARG A 6 -7.80 -12.01 5.05
C ARG A 6 -7.64 -11.43 3.66
N TYR A 7 -8.72 -11.46 2.87
CA TYR A 7 -8.71 -10.88 1.53
C TYR A 7 -8.35 -9.40 1.55
N SER A 8 -8.97 -8.60 2.43
CA SER A 8 -8.70 -7.17 2.51
C SER A 8 -7.24 -6.87 2.89
N VAL A 9 -6.66 -7.67 3.79
CA VAL A 9 -5.23 -7.57 4.15
C VAL A 9 -4.34 -7.84 2.94
N TYR A 10 -4.57 -8.93 2.20
CA TYR A 10 -3.76 -9.23 1.01
C TYR A 10 -3.96 -8.20 -0.12
N LEU A 11 -5.18 -7.70 -0.30
CA LEU A 11 -5.48 -6.67 -1.28
C LEU A 11 -4.71 -5.38 -0.97
N GLU A 12 -4.66 -4.97 0.30
CA GLU A 12 -3.92 -3.80 0.75
C GLU A 12 -2.40 -4.01 0.59
N LEU A 13 -1.88 -5.16 1.00
CA LEU A 13 -0.46 -5.52 0.84
C LEU A 13 -0.05 -5.51 -0.63
N PHE A 14 -0.88 -6.08 -1.52
CA PHE A 14 -0.66 -6.02 -2.96
C PHE A 14 -0.63 -4.58 -3.44
N ARG A 15 -1.57 -3.73 -3.01
CA ARG A 15 -1.63 -2.32 -3.43
C ARG A 15 -0.36 -1.55 -3.04
N TYR A 16 0.17 -1.77 -1.83
CA TYR A 16 1.43 -1.17 -1.39
C TYR A 16 2.64 -1.71 -2.17
N ALA A 17 2.78 -3.03 -2.28
CA ALA A 17 3.89 -3.66 -3.00
C ALA A 17 3.90 -3.25 -4.48
N GLN A 18 2.72 -3.17 -5.10
CA GLN A 18 2.54 -2.72 -6.47
C GLN A 18 2.91 -1.25 -6.65
N SER A 19 2.56 -0.37 -5.71
CA SER A 19 2.93 1.05 -5.74
C SER A 19 4.45 1.24 -5.61
N GLU A 20 5.09 0.52 -4.70
CA GLU A 20 6.54 0.56 -4.52
C GLU A 20 7.27 -0.01 -5.73
N LEU A 21 6.82 -1.15 -6.26
CA LEU A 21 7.38 -1.73 -7.48
C LEU A 21 7.22 -0.77 -8.66
N TYR A 22 6.09 -0.09 -8.80
CA TYR A 22 5.88 0.88 -9.87
C TYR A 22 6.84 2.08 -9.78
N ARG A 23 7.18 2.53 -8.57
CA ARG A 23 8.17 3.59 -8.36
C ARG A 23 9.59 3.17 -8.74
N LEU A 24 9.92 1.88 -8.58
CA LEU A 24 11.25 1.33 -8.86
C LEU A 24 11.40 0.88 -10.33
N ASP A 25 10.40 0.17 -10.86
CA ASP A 25 10.35 -0.38 -12.22
C ASP A 25 8.88 -0.48 -12.67
N SER A 26 8.44 0.55 -13.39
CA SER A 26 7.06 0.66 -13.87
C SER A 26 6.69 -0.42 -14.89
N THR A 27 7.65 -0.88 -15.70
CA THR A 27 7.43 -1.95 -16.69
C THR A 27 7.12 -3.26 -16.00
N ARG A 28 7.93 -3.65 -15.01
CA ARG A 28 7.68 -4.88 -14.22
C ARG A 28 6.41 -4.78 -13.41
N ALA A 29 6.14 -3.62 -12.81
CA ALA A 29 4.89 -3.40 -12.09
C ALA A 29 3.68 -3.61 -13.00
N LEU A 30 3.67 -3.04 -14.21
CA LEU A 30 2.58 -3.24 -15.16
C LEU A 30 2.45 -4.70 -15.61
N ALA A 31 3.56 -5.42 -15.77
CA ALA A 31 3.53 -6.84 -16.08
C ALA A 31 2.84 -7.64 -14.95
N VAL A 32 3.22 -7.41 -13.69
CA VAL A 32 2.58 -8.05 -12.51
C VAL A 32 1.10 -7.67 -12.40
N TYR A 33 0.76 -6.40 -12.59
CA TYR A 33 -0.64 -5.96 -12.55
C TYR A 33 -1.51 -6.62 -13.64
N LYS A 34 -0.92 -6.99 -14.78
CA LYS A 34 -1.67 -7.69 -15.83
C LYS A 34 -2.06 -9.11 -15.40
N THR A 35 -1.27 -9.77 -14.56
CA THR A 35 -1.50 -11.15 -14.15
C THR A 35 -2.61 -11.32 -13.10
N ILE A 36 -3.03 -10.25 -12.41
CA ILE A 36 -4.10 -10.37 -11.41
C ILE A 36 -5.49 -10.51 -12.07
N PRO A 37 -6.41 -11.27 -11.44
CA PRO A 37 -7.79 -11.43 -11.92
C PRO A 37 -8.56 -10.12 -12.08
N SER A 38 -9.51 -10.10 -13.01
CA SER A 38 -10.38 -8.93 -13.27
C SER A 38 -11.16 -8.44 -12.04
N PRO A 39 -11.74 -9.31 -11.18
CA PRO A 39 -12.43 -8.84 -9.97
C PRO A 39 -11.52 -8.08 -9.01
N ILE A 40 -10.27 -8.50 -8.85
CA ILE A 40 -9.29 -7.80 -8.01
C ILE A 40 -8.99 -6.41 -8.58
N LYS A 41 -8.86 -6.29 -9.91
CA LYS A 41 -8.70 -4.98 -10.57
C LYS A 41 -9.89 -4.07 -10.30
N ALA A 42 -11.11 -4.61 -10.30
CA ALA A 42 -12.32 -3.85 -9.99
C ALA A 42 -12.32 -3.34 -8.54
N ASP A 43 -11.97 -4.18 -7.56
CA ASP A 43 -11.87 -3.76 -6.15
C ASP A 43 -10.82 -2.67 -5.96
N LEU A 44 -9.65 -2.81 -6.59
CA LEU A 44 -8.60 -1.79 -6.58
C LEU A 44 -9.07 -0.46 -7.19
N GLN A 45 -9.92 -0.52 -8.23
CA GLN A 45 -10.52 0.67 -8.84
C GLN A 45 -11.52 1.35 -7.91
N VAL A 46 -12.36 0.59 -7.19
CA VAL A 46 -13.29 1.12 -6.18
C VAL A 46 -12.52 1.86 -5.10
N ILE A 47 -11.48 1.23 -4.55
CA ILE A 47 -10.61 1.82 -3.54
C ILE A 47 -9.95 3.11 -4.07
N ARG A 48 -9.42 3.08 -5.29
CA ARG A 48 -8.81 4.25 -5.92
C ARG A 48 -9.81 5.39 -6.07
N ASN A 49 -11.05 5.09 -6.50
CA ASN A 49 -12.11 6.08 -6.67
C ASN A 49 -12.55 6.67 -5.33
N PHE A 50 -12.65 5.84 -4.29
CA PHE A 50 -12.91 6.29 -2.93
C PHE A 50 -11.88 7.34 -2.51
N TYR A 51 -10.59 7.01 -2.50
CA TYR A 51 -9.54 7.97 -2.11
C TYR A 51 -9.47 9.19 -3.04
N LYS A 52 -9.75 9.03 -4.35
CA LYS A 52 -9.80 10.16 -5.29
C LYS A 52 -10.92 11.14 -4.94
N ALA A 53 -12.08 10.67 -4.49
CA ALA A 53 -13.21 11.51 -4.09
C ALA A 53 -12.90 12.34 -2.83
N TYR A 54 -12.07 11.82 -1.91
CA TYR A 54 -11.65 12.53 -0.71
C TYR A 54 -10.39 13.40 -0.88
N ARG A 55 -9.73 13.34 -2.06
CA ARG A 55 -8.59 14.19 -2.40
C ARG A 55 -8.99 15.64 -2.68
N THR A 56 -9.18 16.41 -1.61
CA THR A 56 -9.43 17.87 -1.67
C THR A 56 -8.13 18.67 -1.50
N PRO A 57 -8.07 19.94 -1.93
CA PRO A 57 -6.92 20.82 -1.64
C PRO A 57 -6.62 20.95 -0.14
N VAL A 58 -7.66 20.86 0.70
CA VAL A 58 -7.58 20.92 2.17
C VAL A 58 -6.84 19.71 2.72
N GLU A 59 -7.11 18.50 2.20
CA GLU A 59 -6.40 17.27 2.58
C GLU A 59 -4.89 17.40 2.35
N ARG A 60 -4.45 18.02 1.24
CA ARG A 60 -3.02 18.23 0.97
C ARG A 60 -2.32 19.11 1.99
N ILE A 61 -3.00 20.11 2.54
CA ILE A 61 -2.45 20.99 3.58
C ILE A 61 -2.40 20.24 4.91
N ILE A 62 -3.48 19.54 5.27
CA ILE A 62 -3.56 18.73 6.49
C ILE A 62 -2.49 17.63 6.47
N MET A 63 -2.33 16.91 5.37
CA MET A 63 -1.31 15.86 5.23
C MET A 63 0.11 16.41 5.35
N LYS A 64 0.40 17.61 4.81
CA LYS A 64 1.71 18.26 4.98
C LYS A 64 1.97 18.66 6.43
N GLY A 65 0.97 19.22 7.11
CA GLY A 65 1.07 19.55 8.54
C GLY A 65 1.26 18.31 9.40
N TYR A 66 0.57 17.22 9.06
CA TYR A 66 0.68 15.93 9.75
C TYR A 66 2.05 15.26 9.51
N ASP A 67 2.57 15.30 8.28
CA ASP A 67 3.93 14.83 7.97
C ASP A 67 4.99 15.58 8.80
N TYR A 68 4.85 16.89 8.92
CA TYR A 68 5.75 17.72 9.72
C TYR A 68 5.64 17.41 11.21
N PHE A 69 4.41 17.22 11.71
CA PHE A 69 4.17 16.79 13.09
C PHE A 69 4.83 15.43 13.38
N LEU A 70 4.72 14.44 12.50
CA LEU A 70 5.34 13.13 12.66
C LEU A 70 6.88 13.21 12.60
N GLN A 71 7.43 14.00 11.68
CA GLN A 71 8.89 14.22 11.59
C GLN A 71 9.45 14.89 12.85
N ALA A 72 8.68 15.79 13.47
CA ALA A 72 9.04 16.43 14.73
C ALA A 72 8.89 15.52 15.96
N ASN A 73 8.14 14.42 15.87
CA ASN A 73 7.89 13.47 16.95
C ASN A 73 8.52 12.09 16.65
N ASP A 74 9.83 12.06 16.43
CA ASP A 74 10.66 10.86 16.27
C ASP A 74 10.27 9.88 15.13
N GLN A 75 9.48 10.33 14.16
CA GLN A 75 9.17 9.57 12.94
C GLN A 75 9.72 10.28 11.70
N PRO A 76 11.04 10.21 11.44
CA PRO A 76 11.70 10.97 10.37
C PRO A 76 11.21 10.60 8.95
N GLN A 77 10.57 9.44 8.80
CA GLN A 77 9.94 9.00 7.54
C GLN A 77 8.53 9.60 7.34
N GLY A 78 7.94 10.25 8.35
CA GLY A 78 6.57 10.75 8.32
C GLY A 78 5.56 9.69 7.93
N THR A 79 4.58 10.06 7.10
CA THR A 79 3.58 9.17 6.47
C THR A 79 4.19 8.11 5.54
N ARG A 80 5.47 8.22 5.16
CA ARG A 80 6.15 7.13 4.42
C ARG A 80 6.43 5.90 5.30
N SER A 81 6.33 6.02 6.62
CA SER A 81 6.40 4.87 7.53
C SER A 81 5.35 3.80 7.22
N TYR A 82 4.15 4.18 6.72
CA TYR A 82 3.11 3.24 6.31
C TYR A 82 3.55 2.32 5.15
N HIS A 83 4.52 2.75 4.34
CA HIS A 83 5.08 1.94 3.25
C HIS A 83 6.09 0.89 3.74
N GLN A 84 6.51 0.91 5.01
CA GLN A 84 7.46 -0.06 5.57
C GLN A 84 6.87 -1.46 5.78
N VAL A 85 5.53 -1.58 5.81
CA VAL A 85 4.82 -2.85 5.97
C VAL A 85 5.23 -3.86 4.89
N VAL A 86 5.46 -3.42 3.66
CA VAL A 86 5.95 -4.29 2.57
C VAL A 86 7.33 -4.86 2.90
N GLY A 87 8.22 -4.02 3.44
CA GLY A 87 9.54 -4.43 3.89
C GLY A 87 9.47 -5.47 5.01
N TRP A 88 8.60 -5.26 6.00
CA TRP A 88 8.39 -6.23 7.08
C TRP A 88 7.81 -7.54 6.58
N VAL A 89 6.84 -7.51 5.66
CA VAL A 89 6.30 -8.72 5.04
C VAL A 89 7.38 -9.49 4.28
N ILE A 90 8.24 -8.81 3.52
CA ILE A 90 9.37 -9.45 2.84
C ILE A 90 10.32 -10.10 3.85
N VAL A 91 10.70 -9.38 4.91
CA VAL A 91 11.62 -9.91 5.94
C VAL A 91 11.00 -11.09 6.69
N TYR A 92 9.72 -10.99 7.06
CA TYR A 92 8.98 -12.05 7.74
C TYR A 92 8.88 -13.29 6.85
N THR A 93 8.54 -13.11 5.57
CA THR A 93 8.47 -14.19 4.59
C THR A 93 9.83 -14.87 4.37
N ARG A 94 10.92 -14.10 4.34
CA ARG A 94 12.28 -14.66 4.25
C ARG A 94 12.65 -15.48 5.48
N LYS A 95 12.18 -15.09 6.66
CA LYS A 95 12.46 -15.81 7.93
C LYS A 95 11.59 -17.05 8.12
N GLN A 96 10.30 -16.98 7.78
CA GLN A 96 9.29 -18.00 8.11
C GLN A 96 8.80 -18.81 6.91
N GLY A 97 9.17 -18.41 5.69
CA GLY A 97 8.70 -18.98 4.43
C GLY A 97 7.37 -18.41 3.96
N ILE A 98 7.08 -18.56 2.66
CA ILE A 98 5.84 -18.06 2.02
C ILE A 98 4.56 -18.66 2.59
N LYS A 99 4.64 -19.85 3.21
CA LYS A 99 3.51 -20.53 3.84
C LYS A 99 3.07 -19.87 5.16
N ALA A 100 3.88 -18.95 5.69
CA ALA A 100 3.55 -18.22 6.90
C ALA A 100 2.66 -16.98 6.64
N LEU A 101 2.42 -16.65 5.36
CA LEU A 101 1.50 -15.60 4.93
C LEU A 101 0.07 -16.09 4.83
#